data_AF-A0A661WSB7-F1
#
_entry.id   AF-A0A661WSB7-F1
#
_cell.length_a   1.000
_cell.length_b   1.000
_cell.length_c   1.000
_cell.angle_alpha   90.00
_cell.angle_beta   90.00
_cell.angle_gamma   90.00
#
_symmetry.space_group_name_H-M   'P 1'
#
loop_
_entity.id
_entity.type
_entity.pdbx_description
1 polymer ?
#
loop_
_entity_poly.entity_id
_entity_poly.type
_entity_poly.pdbx_seq_one_letter_code
_entity_poly.pdbx_strand_id
1 'polypeptide(L)'
;MFRKFFEAEEGFTLIELLVTIAIMAVLFGIVTLTLSGVGDNAEDAVIVAECSVVQSAADIWLAADTSNTITEREAGNVDVIDTGDAGFADAYIRDLPTSYEYYWDANGDVTCADLP
;
A
#
# COMPACT_ATOMS: atom_id res chain seq x y z
N MET A 1 -24.26 -0.73 64.30
CA MET A 1 -25.47 -0.95 63.46
C MET A 1 -25.06 -0.69 62.02
N PHE A 2 -24.64 -1.73 61.29
CA PHE A 2 -24.21 -1.62 59.88
C PHE A 2 -25.26 -2.29 59.00
N ARG A 3 -26.02 -1.47 58.29
CA ARG A 3 -27.08 -1.90 57.37
C ARG A 3 -26.41 -2.25 56.04
N LYS A 4 -26.22 -3.53 55.78
CA LYS A 4 -25.71 -4.03 54.49
C LYS A 4 -26.73 -3.73 53.39
N PHE A 5 -26.38 -2.86 52.46
CA PHE A 5 -26.99 -2.77 51.14
C PHE A 5 -26.40 -3.91 50.30
N PHE A 6 -27.14 -5.01 50.13
CA PHE A 6 -26.95 -5.87 48.97
C PHE A 6 -27.87 -5.31 47.90
N GLU A 7 -27.33 -4.47 47.02
CA GLU A 7 -27.94 -4.22 45.72
C GLU A 7 -27.95 -5.56 44.98
N ALA A 8 -29.13 -5.94 44.46
CA ALA A 8 -29.22 -7.10 43.61
C ALA A 8 -28.55 -6.74 42.28
N GLU A 9 -27.35 -7.26 42.03
CA GLU A 9 -26.81 -7.32 40.67
C GLU A 9 -27.77 -8.17 39.82
N GLU A 10 -28.66 -7.50 39.08
CA GLU A 10 -29.50 -8.07 38.03
C GLU A 10 -28.57 -8.38 36.84
N GLY A 11 -27.72 -9.39 37.02
CA GLY A 11 -26.58 -9.68 36.18
C GLY A 11 -26.69 -11.02 35.46
N PHE A 12 -26.76 -10.94 34.13
CA PHE A 12 -26.40 -11.97 33.16
C PHE A 12 -27.21 -13.27 33.22
N THR A 13 -28.31 -13.32 32.47
CA THR A 13 -28.97 -14.59 32.17
C THR A 13 -28.15 -15.41 31.17
N LEU A 14 -28.22 -16.75 31.26
CA LEU A 14 -27.57 -17.64 30.28
C LEU A 14 -28.05 -17.38 28.85
N ILE A 15 -29.31 -16.94 28.69
CA ILE A 15 -29.88 -16.64 27.38
C ILE A 15 -29.29 -15.36 26.78
N GLU A 16 -28.98 -14.34 27.59
CA GLU A 16 -28.28 -13.15 27.11
C GLU A 16 -26.89 -13.48 26.60
N LEU A 17 -26.13 -14.32 27.33
CA LEU A 17 -24.82 -14.77 26.86
C LEU A 17 -24.93 -15.55 25.56
N LEU A 18 -25.95 -16.41 25.43
CA LEU A 18 -26.16 -17.22 24.23
C LEU A 18 -26.54 -16.38 23.01
N VAL A 19 -27.46 -15.42 23.17
CA VAL A 19 -27.90 -14.57 22.07
C VAL A 19 -26.77 -13.63 21.63
N THR A 20 -26.00 -13.09 22.58
CA THR A 20 -24.86 -12.22 22.24
C THR A 20 -23.77 -12.96 21.47
N ILE A 21 -23.34 -14.15 21.91
CA ILE A 21 -22.34 -14.92 21.14
C ILE A 21 -22.86 -15.32 19.75
N ALA A 22 -24.16 -15.61 19.62
CA ALA A 22 -24.77 -15.92 18.33
C ALA A 22 -24.73 -14.70 17.39
N ILE A 23 -25.09 -13.51 17.87
CA ILE A 23 -25.03 -12.27 17.08
C ILE A 23 -23.57 -11.92 16.75
N MET A 24 -22.65 -12.02 17.72
CA MET A 24 -21.23 -11.77 17.47
C MET A 24 -20.67 -12.71 16.40
N ALA A 25 -21.00 -14.00 16.42
CA ALA A 25 -20.53 -14.95 15.42
C ALA A 25 -20.97 -14.55 13.99
N VAL A 26 -22.22 -14.09 13.83
CA VAL A 26 -22.73 -13.60 12.55
C VAL A 26 -22.03 -12.32 12.12
N LEU A 27 -21.87 -11.34 13.02
CA LEU A 27 -21.20 -10.08 12.73
C LEU A 27 -19.74 -10.29 12.33
N PHE A 28 -19.02 -11.17 13.03
CA PHE A 28 -17.63 -11.52 12.69
C PHE A 28 -17.52 -12.07 11.26
N GLY A 29 -18.41 -12.99 10.87
CA GLY A 29 -18.39 -13.56 9.52
C GLY A 29 -18.58 -12.52 8.41
N ILE A 30 -19.50 -11.56 8.60
CA ILE A 30 -19.73 -10.50 7.61
C ILE A 30 -18.53 -9.56 7.54
N VAL A 31 -18.02 -9.11 8.69
CA VAL A 31 -16.88 -8.18 8.74
C VAL A 31 -15.64 -8.77 8.07
N THR A 32 -15.37 -10.07 8.25
CA THR A 32 -14.21 -10.72 7.61
C THR A 32 -14.27 -10.70 6.09
N LEU A 33 -15.47 -10.87 5.50
CA LEU A 33 -15.65 -10.81 4.04
C LEU A 33 -15.51 -9.40 3.50
N THR A 34 -15.87 -8.38 4.28
CA THR A 34 -15.73 -6.97 3.86
C THR A 34 -14.29 -6.48 3.91
N LEU A 35 -13.45 -7.06 4.79
CA LEU A 35 -12.07 -6.61 4.98
C LEU A 35 -11.07 -7.32 4.06
N SER A 36 -11.43 -8.48 3.51
CA SER A 36 -10.52 -9.35 2.76
C SER A 36 -9.97 -8.81 1.45
N GLY A 37 -10.40 -7.63 0.98
CA GLY A 37 -9.85 -6.96 -0.21
C GLY A 37 -9.40 -5.52 0.04
N VAL A 38 -9.49 -5.01 1.27
CA VAL A 38 -9.07 -3.63 1.56
C VAL A 38 -7.54 -3.49 1.47
N GLY A 39 -6.79 -4.54 1.82
CA GLY A 39 -5.34 -4.58 1.68
C GLY A 39 -4.90 -4.47 0.22
N ASP A 40 -5.41 -5.37 -0.62
CA ASP A 40 -5.06 -5.43 -2.05
C ASP A 40 -5.34 -4.11 -2.77
N ASN A 41 -6.53 -3.51 -2.56
CA ASN A 41 -6.86 -2.22 -3.17
C ASN A 41 -5.95 -1.07 -2.68
N ALA A 42 -5.48 -1.14 -1.43
CA ALA A 42 -4.56 -0.14 -0.90
C ALA A 42 -3.17 -0.31 -1.48
N GLU A 43 -2.71 -1.55 -1.65
CA GLU A 43 -1.44 -1.88 -2.29
C GLU A 43 -1.43 -1.44 -3.76
N ASP A 44 -2.47 -1.75 -4.53
CA ASP A 44 -2.62 -1.28 -5.93
C ASP A 44 -2.54 0.25 -6.02
N ALA A 45 -3.18 0.96 -5.09
CA ALA A 45 -3.14 2.42 -5.05
C ALA A 45 -1.74 2.96 -4.72
N VAL A 46 -0.98 2.26 -3.87
CA VAL A 46 0.41 2.61 -3.54
C VAL A 46 1.31 2.36 -4.75
N ILE A 47 1.16 1.23 -5.44
CA ILE A 47 1.90 0.93 -6.67
C ILE A 47 1.69 2.07 -7.68
N VAL A 48 0.42 2.38 -8.02
CA VAL A 48 0.09 3.45 -8.97
C VAL A 48 0.70 4.79 -8.57
N ALA A 49 0.66 5.14 -7.28
CA ALA A 49 1.23 6.37 -6.77
C ALA A 49 2.77 6.41 -6.93
N GLU A 50 3.46 5.33 -6.55
CA GLU A 50 4.92 5.23 -6.67
C GLU A 50 5.34 5.28 -8.16
N CYS A 51 4.68 4.51 -9.03
CA CYS A 51 5.00 4.54 -10.48
C CYS A 51 4.81 5.95 -11.07
N SER A 52 3.80 6.71 -10.63
CA SER A 52 3.60 8.10 -11.07
C SER A 52 4.70 9.04 -10.60
N VAL A 53 5.27 8.81 -9.41
CA VAL A 53 6.41 9.58 -8.90
C VAL A 53 7.66 9.27 -9.71
N VAL A 54 7.91 7.99 -10.03
CA VAL A 54 9.05 7.59 -10.87
C VAL A 54 8.94 8.16 -12.28
N GLN A 55 7.75 8.10 -12.92
CA GLN A 55 7.52 8.73 -14.22
C GLN A 55 7.78 10.24 -14.17
N SER A 56 7.28 10.92 -13.13
CA SER A 56 7.52 12.37 -12.97
C SER A 56 9.01 12.70 -12.83
N ALA A 57 9.78 11.84 -12.16
CA ALA A 57 11.22 12.01 -12.03
C ALA A 57 11.95 11.87 -13.38
N ALA A 58 11.54 10.90 -14.21
CA ALA A 58 12.03 10.75 -15.58
C ALA A 58 11.68 11.96 -16.46
N ASP A 59 10.44 12.46 -16.39
CA ASP A 59 9.99 13.64 -17.14
C ASP A 59 10.78 14.90 -16.76
N ILE A 60 11.02 15.11 -15.46
CA ILE A 60 11.81 16.25 -14.96
C ILE A 60 13.24 16.17 -15.47
N TRP A 61 13.84 14.97 -15.48
CA TRP A 61 15.18 14.77 -16.02
C TRP A 61 15.24 15.14 -17.50
N LEU A 62 14.30 14.66 -18.33
CA LEU A 62 14.26 14.97 -19.76
C LEU A 62 14.05 16.47 -20.02
N ALA A 63 13.23 17.13 -19.20
CA ALA A 63 13.03 18.58 -19.30
C ALA A 63 14.28 19.39 -18.90
N ALA A 64 15.10 18.85 -18.00
CA ALA A 64 16.34 19.49 -17.54
C ALA A 64 17.55 19.17 -18.43
N ASP A 65 17.57 18.00 -19.06
CA ASP A 65 18.67 17.50 -19.87
C ASP A 65 18.62 18.03 -21.31
N THR A 66 19.72 18.63 -21.77
CA THR A 66 19.80 19.18 -23.14
C THR A 66 19.83 18.12 -24.23
N SER A 67 20.15 16.87 -23.88
CA SER A 67 20.12 15.74 -24.82
C SER A 67 18.75 15.08 -24.91
N ASN A 68 17.82 15.40 -24.00
CA ASN A 68 16.46 14.89 -23.94
C ASN A 68 16.43 13.36 -24.09
N THR A 69 17.31 12.68 -23.34
CA THR A 69 17.41 11.22 -23.33
C THR A 69 17.77 10.69 -21.94
N ILE A 70 17.29 9.47 -21.63
CA ILE A 70 17.64 8.72 -20.43
C ILE A 70 18.44 7.48 -20.85
N THR A 71 19.37 7.03 -20.02
CA THR A 71 20.01 5.71 -20.23
C THR A 71 18.97 4.63 -19.98
N GLU A 72 18.63 3.87 -21.01
CA GLU A 72 17.57 2.86 -20.97
C GLU A 72 17.85 1.76 -19.95
N ARG A 73 16.77 1.34 -19.26
CA ARG A 73 16.71 0.08 -18.52
C ARG A 73 15.73 -0.79 -19.27
N GLU A 74 16.26 -1.68 -20.10
CA GLU A 74 15.48 -2.56 -20.98
C GLU A 74 14.44 -3.38 -20.23
N ALA A 75 13.34 -3.74 -20.90
CA ALA A 75 12.26 -4.58 -20.33
C ALA A 75 12.73 -5.97 -19.85
N GLY A 76 13.94 -6.40 -20.23
CA GLY A 76 14.56 -7.64 -19.71
C GLY A 76 15.37 -7.44 -18.42
N ASN A 77 15.50 -6.21 -17.94
CA ASN A 77 16.24 -5.83 -16.74
C ASN A 77 15.30 -5.09 -15.77
N VAL A 78 14.28 -5.81 -15.32
CA VAL A 78 13.28 -5.33 -14.35
C VAL A 78 13.88 -5.47 -12.96
N ASP A 79 13.99 -4.35 -12.24
CA ASP A 79 14.56 -4.30 -10.90
C ASP A 79 14.03 -3.07 -10.14
N VAL A 80 14.22 -3.04 -8.83
CA VAL A 80 13.99 -1.84 -8.03
C VAL A 80 14.94 -0.71 -8.46
N ILE A 81 14.62 0.53 -8.12
CA ILE A 81 15.56 1.65 -8.24
C ILE A 81 16.29 1.77 -6.91
N ASP A 82 17.62 1.69 -6.92
CA ASP A 82 18.44 1.72 -5.72
C ASP A 82 19.54 2.81 -5.78
N THR A 83 20.39 2.87 -4.75
CA THR A 83 21.46 3.87 -4.66
C THR A 83 22.61 3.66 -5.67
N GLY A 84 22.63 2.54 -6.38
CA GLY A 84 23.56 2.24 -7.46
C GLY A 84 23.07 2.72 -8.82
N ASP A 85 21.79 3.06 -8.96
CA ASP A 85 21.25 3.69 -10.16
C ASP A 85 21.72 5.14 -10.32
N ALA A 86 21.79 5.59 -11.57
CA ALA A 86 22.25 6.92 -11.93
C ALA A 86 21.23 7.62 -12.85
N GLY A 87 21.40 8.93 -13.04
CA GLY A 87 20.57 9.74 -13.93
C GLY A 87 19.38 10.32 -13.19
N PHE A 88 18.16 10.04 -13.62
CA PHE A 88 16.99 10.58 -12.91
C PHE A 88 16.78 9.91 -11.54
N ALA A 89 17.18 8.64 -11.42
CA ALA A 89 17.04 7.83 -10.23
C ALA A 89 17.74 8.46 -9.00
N ASP A 90 19.02 8.84 -9.13
CA ASP A 90 19.78 9.46 -8.03
C ASP A 90 19.53 10.97 -7.91
N ALA A 91 19.16 11.65 -8.99
CA ALA A 91 18.97 13.10 -9.00
C ALA A 91 17.59 13.56 -8.51
N TYR A 92 16.53 12.79 -8.81
CA TYR A 92 15.15 13.25 -8.65
C TYR A 92 14.26 12.34 -7.77
N ILE A 93 14.71 11.14 -7.39
CA ILE A 93 14.03 10.31 -6.39
C ILE A 93 14.66 10.54 -5.03
N ARG A 94 13.83 10.77 -4.01
CA ARG A 94 14.28 11.14 -2.65
C ARG A 94 14.60 9.95 -1.77
N ASP A 95 13.73 8.94 -1.82
CA ASP A 95 13.81 7.76 -0.97
C ASP A 95 14.14 6.56 -1.85
N LEU A 96 15.31 5.98 -1.60
CA LEU A 96 15.82 4.80 -2.29
C LEU A 96 16.22 3.75 -1.22
N PRO A 97 16.03 2.44 -1.49
CA PRO A 97 15.44 1.88 -2.71
C PRO A 97 13.92 2.06 -2.80
N THR A 98 13.38 1.99 -4.02
CA THR A 98 11.93 1.94 -4.27
C THR A 98 11.34 0.59 -3.83
N SER A 99 10.02 0.52 -3.71
CA SER A 99 9.31 -0.69 -3.24
C SER A 99 9.05 -1.67 -4.38
N TYR A 100 8.90 -1.16 -5.60
CA TYR A 100 8.50 -1.94 -6.78
C TYR A 100 9.58 -1.95 -7.86
N GLU A 101 9.37 -2.80 -8.87
CA GLU A 101 10.31 -3.01 -9.96
C GLU A 101 9.92 -2.21 -11.22
N TYR A 102 10.93 -1.68 -11.90
CA TYR A 102 10.76 -0.75 -13.02
C TYR A 102 11.72 -1.06 -14.16
N TYR A 103 11.27 -0.68 -15.37
CA TYR A 103 12.10 -0.55 -16.55
C TYR A 103 11.66 0.69 -17.35
N TRP A 104 12.52 1.25 -18.19
CA TRP A 104 12.21 2.47 -18.95
C TRP A 104 13.00 2.55 -20.24
N ASP A 105 12.44 3.24 -21.22
CA ASP A 105 13.10 3.46 -22.49
C ASP A 105 13.95 4.75 -22.50
N ALA A 106 14.64 5.00 -23.61
CA ALA A 106 15.45 6.20 -23.79
C ALA A 106 14.65 7.51 -23.88
N ASN A 107 13.32 7.42 -24.09
CA ASN A 107 12.39 8.56 -24.11
C ASN A 107 11.80 8.86 -22.73
N GLY A 108 12.16 8.08 -21.71
CA GLY A 108 11.67 8.21 -20.34
C GLY A 108 10.27 7.68 -20.11
N ASP A 109 9.76 6.81 -20.99
CA ASP A 109 8.54 6.07 -20.72
C ASP A 109 8.84 4.98 -19.67
N VAL A 110 8.44 5.23 -18.42
CA VAL A 110 8.64 4.31 -17.30
C VAL A 110 7.52 3.27 -17.29
N THR A 111 7.89 2.00 -17.24
CA THR A 111 6.97 0.91 -16.99
C THR A 111 7.23 0.30 -15.61
N CYS A 112 6.16 0.15 -14.85
CA CYS A 112 6.14 -0.44 -13.52
C CYS A 112 5.69 -1.89 -13.66
N ALA A 113 6.55 -2.85 -13.30
CA ALA A 113 6.29 -4.26 -13.56
C ALA A 113 5.20 -4.85 -12.65
N ASP A 114 5.01 -4.25 -11.48
CA ASP A 114 4.07 -4.70 -10.45
C ASP A 114 2.66 -4.12 -10.58
N LEU A 115 2.37 -3.32 -11.62
CA LEU A 115 1.02 -2.81 -11.84
C LEU A 115 0.02 -3.95 -12.13
N PRO A 116 -1.16 -3.96 -11.48
CA PRO A 116 -2.19 -5.00 -11.66
C PRO A 116 -2.86 -4.99 -13.05
#